data_AF-A0A5S5DTI4-F1
#
_entry.id   AF-A0A5S5DTI4-F1
#
_cell.length_a   1.000
_cell.length_b   1.000
_cell.length_c   1.000
_cell.angle_alpha   90.00
_cell.angle_beta   90.00
_cell.angle_gamma   90.00
#
_symmetry.space_group_name_H-M   'P 1'
#
loop_
_entity.id
_entity.type
_entity.pdbx_description
1 polymer ?
#
loop_
_entity_poly.entity_id
_entity_poly.type
_entity_poly.pdbx_seq_one_letter_code
_entity_poly.pdbx_strand_id
1 'polypeptide(L)'
;MKKYKNIIDCIQYDSATSRNIPFEVAKYVFNYQTDSKDKQIIDNLVKQGMVLAEKVNPGAANYGKSSRAKSTIIKNSISGLLAEFVWLDFISHHKIGCSSTDFTEAKKQIDIVILDNNKKIEVRSSFPRNGLKFALCHNKYQFDVIGPYVNDYKPGEIIKDFYVRTLFPFSSNQLLERIKQDNFQVFLTGGATWSMMLDDSVSFKKDFIPEDELDPTRLESASIYRVVPFSKALDSFEIINALS
;
A
#
# COMPACT_ATOMS: atom_id res chain seq x y z
N MET A 1 -0.86 -14.83 -13.28
CA MET A 1 -0.25 -13.50 -13.13
C MET A 1 1.23 -13.61 -13.43
N LYS A 2 1.79 -12.67 -14.18
CA LYS A 2 3.24 -12.66 -14.49
C LYS A 2 3.98 -11.80 -13.46
N LYS A 3 5.16 -12.26 -13.05
CA LYS A 3 6.01 -11.61 -12.03
C LYS A 3 7.33 -11.21 -12.67
N TYR A 4 7.79 -10.00 -12.37
CA TYR A 4 9.04 -9.46 -12.89
C TYR A 4 9.80 -8.75 -11.78
N LYS A 5 11.12 -8.88 -11.79
CA LYS A 5 12.01 -7.97 -11.08
C LYS A 5 12.26 -6.76 -11.97
N ASN A 6 11.99 -5.57 -11.46
CA ASN A 6 12.20 -4.31 -12.16
C ASN A 6 13.21 -3.48 -11.39
N ILE A 7 14.28 -3.03 -12.06
CA ILE A 7 15.29 -2.13 -11.48
C ILE A 7 14.97 -0.70 -11.93
N ILE A 8 14.88 0.21 -10.97
CA ILE A 8 14.61 1.63 -11.21
C ILE A 8 15.82 2.43 -10.73
N ASP A 9 16.62 2.89 -11.68
CA ASP A 9 17.68 3.84 -11.40
C ASP A 9 17.08 5.25 -11.28
N CYS A 10 17.04 5.76 -10.04
CA CYS A 10 16.47 7.07 -9.76
C CYS A 10 17.35 8.22 -10.26
N ILE A 11 18.67 8.05 -10.33
CA ILE A 11 19.60 9.07 -10.80
C ILE A 11 19.38 9.32 -12.30
N GLN A 12 19.10 8.26 -13.07
CA GLN A 12 18.74 8.37 -14.48
C GLN A 12 17.42 9.11 -14.72
N TYR A 13 16.49 9.06 -13.76
CA TYR A 13 15.19 9.72 -13.88
C TYR A 13 15.22 11.18 -13.39
N ASP A 14 15.82 11.41 -12.22
CA ASP A 14 15.96 12.71 -11.58
C ASP A 14 17.36 12.79 -11.00
N SER A 15 18.25 13.54 -11.65
CA SER A 15 19.65 13.68 -11.22
C SER A 15 19.81 14.36 -9.86
N ALA A 16 18.78 15.03 -9.36
CA ALA A 16 18.75 15.66 -8.05
C ALA A 16 18.12 14.76 -6.97
N THR A 17 17.78 13.51 -7.31
CA THR A 17 17.21 12.55 -6.36
C THR A 17 18.14 12.35 -5.14
N SER A 18 17.53 12.08 -3.99
CA SER A 18 18.28 11.65 -2.80
C SER A 18 18.47 10.12 -2.74
N ARG A 19 17.91 9.37 -3.70
CA ARG A 19 18.09 7.92 -3.79
C ARG A 19 19.33 7.59 -4.61
N ASN A 20 20.41 7.22 -3.91
CA ASN A 20 21.72 6.96 -4.55
C ASN A 20 21.93 5.51 -5.01
N ILE A 21 20.99 4.61 -4.69
CA ILE A 21 21.05 3.19 -5.03
C ILE A 21 19.79 2.85 -5.83
N PRO A 22 19.88 2.08 -6.94
CA PRO A 22 18.69 1.67 -7.68
C PRO A 22 17.64 0.98 -6.79
N PHE A 23 16.38 1.16 -7.15
CA PHE A 23 15.26 0.48 -6.50
C PHE A 23 14.97 -0.85 -7.19
N GLU A 24 15.04 -1.95 -6.46
CA GLU A 24 14.55 -3.24 -6.95
C GLU A 24 13.09 -3.44 -6.53
N VAL A 25 12.18 -3.29 -7.49
CA VAL A 25 10.74 -3.41 -7.28
C VAL A 25 10.20 -4.70 -7.90
N ALA A 26 9.26 -5.36 -7.22
CA ALA A 26 8.57 -6.50 -7.81
C ALA A 26 7.35 -6.00 -8.59
N LYS A 27 7.30 -6.31 -9.88
CA LYS A 27 6.18 -5.96 -10.77
C LYS A 27 5.31 -7.19 -11.02
N TYR A 28 4.02 -7.01 -10.76
CA TYR A 28 2.97 -7.97 -11.04
C TYR A 28 2.14 -7.49 -12.23
N VAL A 29 1.85 -8.39 -13.16
CA VAL A 29 1.00 -8.11 -14.33
C VAL A 29 -0.12 -9.13 -14.39
N PHE A 30 -1.34 -8.62 -14.31
CA PHE A 30 -2.58 -9.40 -14.45
C PHE A 30 -3.13 -9.20 -15.87
N ASN A 31 -3.51 -10.31 -16.51
CA ASN A 31 -4.18 -10.28 -17.81
C ASN A 31 -5.62 -10.77 -17.65
N TYR A 32 -6.51 -9.89 -17.19
CA TYR A 32 -7.89 -10.25 -16.83
C TYR A 32 -8.70 -10.85 -17.98
N GLN A 33 -8.50 -10.37 -19.20
CA GLN A 33 -9.31 -10.73 -20.36
C GLN A 33 -8.78 -12.01 -21.01
N THR A 34 -7.46 -12.23 -20.98
CA THR A 34 -6.81 -13.35 -21.69
C THR A 34 -6.29 -14.48 -20.81
N ASP A 35 -6.19 -14.30 -19.48
CA ASP A 35 -5.77 -15.34 -18.53
C ASP A 35 -6.91 -15.66 -17.54
N SER A 36 -7.44 -16.88 -17.62
CA SER A 36 -8.59 -17.31 -16.80
C SER A 36 -8.29 -17.39 -15.30
N LYS A 37 -7.03 -17.67 -14.92
CA LYS A 37 -6.62 -17.68 -13.52
C LYS A 37 -6.54 -16.27 -12.97
N ASP A 38 -5.99 -15.33 -13.75
CA ASP A 38 -5.98 -13.91 -13.37
C ASP A 38 -7.38 -13.35 -13.24
N LYS A 39 -8.27 -13.69 -14.17
CA LYS A 39 -9.69 -13.35 -14.09
C LYS A 39 -10.31 -13.82 -12.78
N GLN A 40 -10.11 -15.09 -12.41
CA GLN A 40 -10.67 -15.66 -11.18
C GLN A 40 -10.13 -14.96 -9.92
N ILE A 41 -8.82 -14.71 -9.88
CA ILE A 41 -8.17 -13.99 -8.77
C ILE A 41 -8.78 -12.59 -8.61
N ILE A 42 -8.85 -11.82 -9.71
CA ILE A 42 -9.39 -10.47 -9.69
C ILE A 42 -10.88 -10.45 -9.35
N ASP A 43 -11.69 -11.33 -9.95
CA ASP A 43 -13.13 -11.41 -9.65
C ASP A 43 -13.35 -11.71 -8.15
N ASN A 44 -12.54 -12.59 -7.55
CA ASN A 44 -12.61 -12.88 -6.12
C ASN A 44 -12.20 -11.66 -5.25
N LEU A 45 -11.08 -11.01 -5.57
CA LEU A 45 -10.61 -9.82 -4.83
C LEU A 45 -11.61 -8.66 -4.92
N VAL A 46 -12.20 -8.43 -6.10
CA VAL A 46 -13.25 -7.42 -6.27
C VAL A 46 -14.47 -7.76 -5.42
N LYS A 47 -14.92 -9.02 -5.44
CA LYS A 47 -16.05 -9.47 -4.61
C LYS A 47 -15.77 -9.28 -3.11
N GLN A 48 -14.60 -9.70 -2.63
CA GLN A 48 -14.19 -9.52 -1.23
C GLN A 48 -14.06 -8.04 -0.85
N GLY A 49 -13.51 -7.21 -1.74
CA GLY A 49 -13.38 -5.77 -1.52
C GLY A 49 -14.72 -5.06 -1.40
N MET A 50 -15.72 -5.47 -2.19
CA MET A 50 -17.09 -4.96 -2.05
C MET A 50 -17.70 -5.33 -0.69
N VAL A 51 -17.53 -6.57 -0.23
CA VAL A 51 -18.00 -7.02 1.09
C VAL A 51 -17.27 -6.26 2.22
N LEU A 52 -15.96 -6.05 2.10
CA LEU A 52 -15.18 -5.30 3.07
C LEU A 52 -15.63 -3.84 3.15
N ALA A 53 -15.92 -3.22 2.01
CA ALA A 53 -16.39 -1.83 1.94
C ALA A 53 -17.71 -1.62 2.72
N GLU A 54 -18.59 -2.62 2.76
CA GLU A 54 -19.82 -2.59 3.56
C GLU A 54 -19.53 -2.65 5.07
N LYS A 55 -18.51 -3.41 5.49
CA LYS A 55 -18.13 -3.59 6.90
C LYS A 55 -17.38 -2.39 7.49
N VAL A 56 -16.54 -1.74 6.71
CA VAL A 56 -15.71 -0.60 7.17
C VAL A 56 -16.58 0.61 7.56
N ASN A 57 -17.83 0.69 7.09
CA ASN A 57 -18.71 1.80 7.43
C ASN A 57 -20.22 1.43 7.45
N PRO A 58 -20.72 0.76 8.50
CA PRO A 58 -22.15 0.44 8.62
C PRO A 58 -23.04 1.70 8.71
N GLY A 59 -22.51 2.78 9.26
CA GLY A 59 -23.22 4.06 9.45
C GLY A 59 -23.32 4.94 8.20
N ALA A 60 -22.48 4.73 7.18
CA ALA A 60 -22.58 5.43 5.90
C ALA A 60 -23.80 4.99 5.08
N ALA A 61 -24.40 3.84 5.39
CA ALA A 61 -25.70 3.46 4.82
C ALA A 61 -26.84 4.38 5.31
N ASN A 62 -26.69 5.02 6.49
CA ASN A 62 -27.68 5.94 7.06
C ASN A 62 -27.24 7.43 7.01
N TYR A 63 -25.95 7.74 6.88
CA TYR A 63 -25.41 9.12 6.89
C TYR A 63 -24.40 9.42 5.75
N GLY A 64 -24.34 8.61 4.70
CA GLY A 64 -23.50 8.87 3.54
C GLY A 64 -23.94 10.13 2.79
N LYS A 65 -23.33 11.28 3.10
CA LYS A 65 -23.66 12.57 2.48
C LYS A 65 -23.37 12.66 0.96
N SER A 66 -22.78 11.65 0.30
CA SER A 66 -22.70 11.57 -1.17
C SER A 66 -22.31 10.20 -1.74
N SER A 67 -22.66 9.93 -3.01
CA SER A 67 -22.26 8.74 -3.80
C SER A 67 -20.73 8.62 -4.00
N ARG A 68 -20.00 9.74 -3.95
CA ARG A 68 -18.55 9.82 -4.14
C ARG A 68 -17.78 9.11 -3.02
N ALA A 69 -18.22 9.27 -1.77
CA ALA A 69 -17.60 8.63 -0.60
C ALA A 69 -17.70 7.09 -0.68
N LYS A 70 -18.85 6.55 -1.13
CA LYS A 70 -19.03 5.11 -1.30
C LYS A 70 -18.08 4.52 -2.35
N SER A 71 -17.87 5.23 -3.47
CA SER A 71 -16.92 4.81 -4.49
C SER A 71 -15.46 4.81 -3.97
N THR A 72 -15.07 5.79 -3.15
CA THR A 72 -13.74 5.80 -2.54
C THR A 72 -13.53 4.60 -1.63
N ILE A 73 -14.47 4.30 -0.73
CA ILE A 73 -14.35 3.16 0.21
C ILE A 73 -14.18 1.85 -0.57
N ILE A 74 -15.02 1.61 -1.58
CA ILE A 74 -14.92 0.43 -2.45
C ILE A 74 -13.53 0.33 -3.10
N LYS A 75 -13.05 1.42 -3.70
CA LYS A 75 -11.73 1.43 -4.35
C LYS A 75 -10.61 1.13 -3.35
N ASN A 76 -10.64 1.73 -2.17
CA ASN A 76 -9.64 1.53 -1.13
C ASN A 76 -9.67 0.08 -0.59
N SER A 77 -10.85 -0.50 -0.38
CA SER A 77 -10.99 -1.90 0.04
C SER A 77 -10.44 -2.87 -1.02
N ILE A 78 -10.76 -2.65 -2.31
CA ILE A 78 -10.25 -3.49 -3.40
C ILE A 78 -8.73 -3.36 -3.54
N SER A 79 -8.19 -2.13 -3.52
CA SER A 79 -6.75 -1.91 -3.68
C SER A 79 -5.95 -2.38 -2.48
N GLY A 80 -6.52 -2.28 -1.27
CA GLY A 80 -5.95 -2.85 -0.04
C GLY A 80 -5.81 -4.37 -0.14
N LEU A 81 -6.91 -5.07 -0.38
CA LEU A 81 -6.90 -6.54 -0.51
C LEU A 81 -5.98 -7.02 -1.64
N LEU A 82 -5.98 -6.32 -2.78
CA LEU A 82 -5.08 -6.67 -3.87
C LEU A 82 -3.61 -6.46 -3.46
N ALA A 83 -3.28 -5.37 -2.77
CA ALA A 83 -1.93 -5.12 -2.27
C ALA A 83 -1.48 -6.18 -1.25
N GLU A 84 -2.36 -6.58 -0.33
CA GLU A 84 -2.10 -7.66 0.63
C GLU A 84 -1.86 -8.99 -0.09
N PHE A 85 -2.72 -9.34 -1.05
CA PHE A 85 -2.59 -10.54 -1.85
C PHE A 85 -1.24 -10.62 -2.58
N VAL A 86 -0.81 -9.54 -3.23
CA VAL A 86 0.47 -9.56 -3.97
C VAL A 86 1.69 -9.59 -3.03
N TRP A 87 1.63 -8.98 -1.85
CA TRP A 87 2.69 -9.11 -0.85
C TRP A 87 2.78 -10.52 -0.27
N LEU A 88 1.65 -11.13 0.04
CA LEU A 88 1.60 -12.50 0.56
C LEU A 88 2.15 -13.51 -0.46
N ASP A 89 1.76 -13.37 -1.73
CA ASP A 89 2.34 -14.19 -2.81
C ASP A 89 3.84 -13.94 -3.01
N PHE A 90 4.30 -12.69 -2.90
CA PHE A 90 5.72 -12.35 -3.05
C PHE A 90 6.56 -12.97 -1.93
N ILE A 91 6.16 -12.79 -0.67
CA ILE A 91 6.83 -13.38 0.49
C ILE A 91 6.87 -14.91 0.39
N SER A 92 5.72 -15.53 0.07
CA SER A 92 5.61 -16.98 -0.11
C SER A 92 6.49 -17.50 -1.26
N HIS A 93 6.62 -16.73 -2.34
CA HIS A 93 7.49 -17.07 -3.47
C HIS A 93 8.96 -17.18 -3.05
N HIS A 94 9.38 -16.36 -2.08
CA HIS A 94 10.70 -16.38 -1.46
C HIS A 94 10.85 -17.43 -0.34
N LYS A 95 9.90 -18.37 -0.22
CA LYS A 95 9.94 -19.50 0.73
C LYS A 95 9.88 -19.09 2.21
N ILE A 96 9.35 -17.91 2.49
CA ILE A 96 9.07 -17.46 3.85
C ILE A 96 7.62 -17.81 4.18
N GLY A 97 7.40 -18.52 5.30
CA GLY A 97 6.05 -18.86 5.76
C GLY A 97 5.30 -17.60 6.21
N CYS A 98 4.16 -17.30 5.59
CA CYS A 98 3.35 -16.15 5.96
C CYS A 98 1.84 -16.42 5.81
N SER A 99 1.02 -15.69 6.55
CA SER A 99 -0.44 -15.74 6.46
C SER A 99 -1.06 -14.36 6.63
N SER A 100 -2.20 -14.12 5.98
CA SER A 100 -3.07 -12.98 6.28
C SER A 100 -3.83 -13.22 7.59
N THR A 101 -4.28 -12.15 8.26
CA THR A 101 -5.22 -12.28 9.40
C THR A 101 -6.64 -11.92 8.99
N ASP A 102 -7.63 -12.53 9.67
CA ASP A 102 -9.03 -12.20 9.40
C ASP A 102 -9.35 -10.77 9.82
N PHE A 103 -10.04 -10.04 8.94
CA PHE A 103 -10.55 -8.72 9.28
C PHE A 103 -11.63 -8.83 10.36
N THR A 104 -11.30 -8.37 11.57
CA THR A 104 -12.21 -8.26 12.70
C THR A 104 -12.61 -6.79 12.92
N GLU A 105 -11.62 -5.95 13.21
CA GLU A 105 -11.75 -4.50 13.42
C GLU A 105 -10.53 -3.76 12.85
N ALA A 106 -10.74 -2.60 12.26
CA ALA A 106 -9.67 -1.81 11.62
C ALA A 106 -8.53 -1.38 12.58
N LYS A 107 -8.76 -1.33 13.89
CA LYS A 107 -7.72 -0.99 14.90
C LYS A 107 -6.85 -2.19 15.29
N LYS A 108 -7.35 -3.41 15.11
CA LYS A 108 -6.68 -4.67 15.46
C LYS A 108 -6.12 -5.40 14.24
N GLN A 109 -6.37 -4.88 13.04
CA GLN A 109 -5.94 -5.48 11.79
C GLN A 109 -4.41 -5.56 11.71
N ILE A 110 -3.94 -6.77 11.40
CA ILE A 110 -2.56 -7.05 10.99
C ILE A 110 -2.66 -7.68 9.61
N ASP A 111 -2.06 -7.08 8.61
CA ASP A 111 -2.32 -7.53 7.24
C ASP A 111 -1.63 -8.87 6.97
N ILE A 112 -0.36 -9.00 7.36
CA ILE A 112 0.43 -10.23 7.18
C ILE A 112 1.24 -10.53 8.45
N VAL A 113 1.31 -11.80 8.81
CA VAL A 113 2.19 -12.34 9.88
C VAL A 113 3.16 -13.35 9.28
N ILE A 114 4.44 -13.24 9.64
CA ILE A 114 5.48 -14.23 9.33
C ILE A 114 5.41 -15.35 10.36
N LEU A 115 5.30 -16.59 9.90
CA LEU A 115 5.02 -17.75 10.76
C LEU A 115 6.21 -18.12 11.65
N ASP A 116 7.43 -17.98 11.14
CA ASP A 116 8.64 -18.48 11.80
C ASP A 116 9.09 -17.59 12.98
N ASN A 117 8.81 -16.29 12.92
CA ASN A 117 9.29 -15.30 13.90
C ASN A 117 8.20 -14.33 14.38
N ASN A 118 6.94 -14.53 13.96
CA ASN A 118 5.79 -13.72 14.34
C ASN A 118 5.91 -12.22 13.99
N LYS A 119 6.84 -11.86 13.08
CA LYS A 119 6.95 -10.48 12.56
C LYS A 119 5.65 -10.10 11.87
N LYS A 120 5.17 -8.89 12.12
CA LYS A 120 3.91 -8.35 11.59
C LYS A 120 4.19 -7.30 10.53
N ILE A 121 3.36 -7.29 9.49
CA ILE A 121 3.49 -6.37 8.36
C ILE A 121 2.18 -5.61 8.18
N GLU A 122 2.30 -4.29 8.03
CA GLU A 122 1.25 -3.40 7.53
C GLU A 122 1.46 -3.17 6.02
N VAL A 123 0.41 -3.35 5.23
CA VAL A 123 0.42 -3.17 3.78
C VAL A 123 -0.42 -1.96 3.40
N ARG A 124 0.16 -1.00 2.66
CA ARG A 124 -0.57 0.17 2.17
C ARG A 124 -0.50 0.32 0.67
N SER A 125 -1.65 0.61 0.06
CA SER A 125 -1.78 0.86 -1.37
C SER A 125 -1.81 2.35 -1.68
N SER A 126 -1.29 2.76 -2.85
CA SER A 126 -1.33 4.17 -3.29
C SER A 126 -1.32 4.33 -4.81
N PHE A 127 -1.80 5.48 -5.27
CA PHE A 127 -2.09 5.76 -6.68
C PHE A 127 -1.30 6.96 -7.20
N PRO A 128 0.01 6.81 -7.54
CA PRO A 128 0.78 7.92 -8.07
C PRO A 128 0.35 8.26 -9.51
N ARG A 129 -0.39 9.37 -9.65
CA ARG A 129 -0.89 9.87 -10.94
C ARG A 129 0.21 10.17 -11.94
N ASN A 130 1.36 10.64 -11.45
CA ASN A 130 2.52 10.97 -12.27
C ASN A 130 3.41 9.73 -12.56
N GLY A 131 2.93 8.53 -12.22
CA GLY A 131 3.60 7.28 -12.52
C GLY A 131 4.60 6.82 -11.45
N LEU A 132 5.12 5.63 -11.66
CA LEU A 132 5.98 4.91 -10.72
C LEU A 132 7.30 5.65 -10.44
N LYS A 133 8.02 6.05 -11.49
CA LYS A 133 9.34 6.69 -11.33
C LYS A 133 9.24 8.02 -10.59
N PHE A 134 8.21 8.83 -10.86
CA PHE A 134 7.94 10.05 -10.10
C PHE A 134 7.79 9.75 -8.60
N ALA A 135 6.96 8.76 -8.26
CA ALA A 135 6.67 8.43 -6.87
C ALA A 135 7.89 7.91 -6.10
N LEU A 136 8.81 7.22 -6.76
CA LEU A 136 9.99 6.65 -6.10
C LEU A 136 11.19 7.61 -6.08
N CYS A 137 11.36 8.40 -7.15
CA CYS A 137 12.65 9.02 -7.43
C CYS A 137 12.66 10.54 -7.34
N HIS A 138 11.49 11.21 -7.40
CA HIS A 138 11.48 12.67 -7.44
C HIS A 138 12.07 13.26 -6.16
N ASN A 139 13.06 14.14 -6.31
CA ASN A 139 13.84 14.69 -5.19
C ASN A 139 13.01 15.30 -4.05
N LYS A 140 11.88 15.93 -4.37
CA LYS A 140 10.99 16.62 -3.43
C LYS A 140 9.63 15.95 -3.25
N TYR A 141 9.07 15.40 -4.33
CA TYR A 141 7.70 14.90 -4.36
C TYR A 141 7.59 13.38 -4.43
N GLN A 142 8.69 12.67 -4.17
CA GLN A 142 8.63 11.24 -3.88
C GLN A 142 7.61 10.95 -2.78
N PHE A 143 7.05 9.76 -2.85
CA PHE A 143 6.16 9.23 -1.84
C PHE A 143 6.99 8.72 -0.66
N ASP A 144 6.32 8.52 0.47
CA ASP A 144 6.94 8.01 1.69
C ASP A 144 6.36 6.64 2.08
N VAL A 145 7.13 5.73 2.63
CA VAL A 145 6.54 4.61 3.37
C VAL A 145 5.79 5.18 4.57
N ILE A 146 4.49 4.87 4.68
CA ILE A 146 3.63 5.41 5.74
C ILE A 146 3.58 4.42 6.90
N GLY A 147 4.04 4.85 8.08
CA GLY A 147 4.04 4.11 9.33
C GLY A 147 2.80 4.36 10.21
N PRO A 148 2.85 4.12 11.52
CA PRO A 148 1.68 4.27 12.39
C PRO A 148 1.31 5.75 12.59
N TYR A 149 0.12 5.96 13.15
CA TYR A 149 -0.30 7.30 13.60
C TYR A 149 0.56 7.76 14.77
N VAL A 150 0.86 9.06 14.81
CA VAL A 150 1.64 9.70 15.89
C VAL A 150 0.73 10.26 16.98
N ASN A 151 -0.50 10.63 16.61
CA ASN A 151 -1.51 11.15 17.54
C ASN A 151 -2.43 10.03 18.03
N ASP A 152 -3.19 10.30 19.09
CA ASP A 152 -4.22 9.40 19.65
C ASP A 152 -5.43 9.21 18.71
N TYR A 153 -5.27 9.39 17.40
CA TYR A 153 -6.32 9.18 16.41
C TYR A 153 -6.78 7.70 16.36
N LYS A 154 -5.84 6.77 16.58
CA LYS A 154 -6.14 5.35 16.82
C LYS A 154 -5.46 4.90 18.12
N PRO A 155 -6.08 5.16 19.29
CA PRO A 155 -5.53 4.67 20.55
C PRO A 155 -5.57 3.13 20.51
N GLY A 156 -4.44 2.49 20.79
CA GLY A 156 -4.29 1.03 20.78
C GLY A 156 -3.98 0.40 19.42
N GLU A 157 -3.51 1.16 18.41
CA GLU A 157 -3.00 0.56 17.18
C GLU A 157 -1.84 -0.41 17.50
N ILE A 158 -1.98 -1.66 17.05
CA ILE A 158 -0.91 -2.64 17.16
C ILE A 158 0.26 -2.17 16.29
N ILE A 159 1.43 -1.97 16.88
CA ILE A 159 2.66 -1.66 16.16
C ILE A 159 3.07 -2.89 15.34
N LYS A 160 3.48 -2.67 14.09
CA LYS A 160 3.97 -3.71 13.18
C LYS A 160 5.48 -3.57 13.00
N ASP A 161 6.13 -4.69 12.71
CA ASP A 161 7.58 -4.74 12.51
C ASP A 161 7.99 -4.15 11.16
N PHE A 162 7.09 -4.24 10.16
CA PHE A 162 7.31 -3.73 8.81
C PHE A 162 6.09 -2.95 8.32
N TYR A 163 6.38 -1.89 7.56
CA TYR A 163 5.40 -1.11 6.82
C TYR A 163 5.79 -1.13 5.36
N VAL A 164 4.96 -1.71 4.50
CA VAL A 164 5.25 -1.87 3.09
C VAL A 164 4.26 -1.12 2.21
N ARG A 165 4.72 -0.69 1.02
CA ARG A 165 3.90 0.11 0.10
C ARG A 165 3.80 -0.53 -1.28
N THR A 166 2.57 -0.56 -1.78
CA THR A 166 2.20 -1.03 -3.12
C THR A 166 1.70 0.14 -3.94
N LEU A 167 2.25 0.31 -5.15
CA LEU A 167 1.89 1.41 -6.04
C LEU A 167 1.12 0.93 -7.27
N PHE A 168 0.05 1.66 -7.57
CA PHE A 168 -0.80 1.53 -8.75
C PHE A 168 -0.61 2.80 -9.61
N PRO A 169 0.25 2.81 -10.65
CA PRO A 169 0.72 4.03 -11.32
C PRO A 169 -0.30 4.62 -12.29
N PHE A 170 -1.48 4.94 -11.77
CA PHE A 170 -2.60 5.57 -12.46
C PHE A 170 -3.50 6.25 -11.40
N SER A 171 -4.50 7.01 -11.85
CA SER A 171 -5.43 7.69 -10.93
C SER A 171 -6.38 6.69 -10.26
N SER A 172 -6.60 6.80 -8.94
CA SER A 172 -7.50 5.88 -8.21
C SER A 172 -8.90 5.77 -8.82
N ASN A 173 -9.42 6.84 -9.44
CA ASN A 173 -10.71 6.83 -10.14
C ASN A 173 -10.79 5.85 -11.31
N GLN A 174 -9.65 5.42 -11.85
CA GLN A 174 -9.57 4.45 -12.95
C GLN A 174 -9.45 3.00 -12.47
N LEU A 175 -9.38 2.76 -11.15
CA LEU A 175 -9.15 1.40 -10.61
C LEU A 175 -10.18 0.39 -11.11
N LEU A 176 -11.47 0.69 -10.96
CA LEU A 176 -12.55 -0.25 -11.29
C LEU A 176 -12.60 -0.61 -12.78
N GLU A 177 -12.19 0.33 -13.65
CA GLU A 177 -12.09 0.12 -15.09
C GLU A 177 -10.85 -0.71 -15.43
N ARG A 178 -9.69 -0.30 -14.90
CA ARG A 178 -8.38 -0.88 -15.24
C ARG A 178 -8.15 -2.27 -14.67
N ILE A 179 -8.67 -2.57 -13.48
CA ILE A 179 -8.45 -3.86 -12.81
C ILE A 179 -8.98 -5.05 -13.63
N LYS A 180 -9.94 -4.80 -14.53
CA LYS A 180 -10.54 -5.80 -15.45
C LYS A 180 -9.98 -5.73 -16.88
N GLN A 181 -8.82 -5.11 -17.07
CA GLN A 181 -8.14 -5.07 -18.36
C GLN A 181 -6.91 -5.98 -18.36
N ASP A 182 -6.46 -6.35 -19.56
CA ASP A 182 -5.14 -6.93 -19.72
C ASP A 182 -4.02 -5.94 -19.39
N ASN A 183 -2.85 -6.48 -19.05
CA ASN A 183 -1.68 -5.70 -18.66
C ASN A 183 -1.95 -4.74 -17.48
N PHE A 184 -2.81 -5.14 -16.53
CA PHE A 184 -2.98 -4.42 -15.27
C PHE A 184 -1.76 -4.61 -14.38
N GLN A 185 -1.05 -3.51 -14.06
CA GLN A 185 0.24 -3.55 -13.39
C GLN A 185 0.15 -3.10 -11.94
N VAL A 186 0.80 -3.87 -11.06
CA VAL A 186 0.92 -3.61 -9.62
C VAL A 186 2.39 -3.68 -9.24
N PHE A 187 2.87 -2.74 -8.43
CA PHE A 187 4.28 -2.66 -8.05
C PHE A 187 4.43 -2.74 -6.54
N LEU A 188 5.13 -3.76 -6.06
CA LEU A 188 5.64 -3.79 -4.70
C LEU A 188 6.90 -2.93 -4.67
N THR A 189 6.90 -1.91 -3.83
CA THR A 189 7.95 -0.87 -3.85
C THR A 189 8.82 -0.87 -2.60
N GLY A 190 8.80 -1.97 -1.86
CA GLY A 190 9.49 -2.09 -0.59
C GLY A 190 8.74 -1.43 0.57
N GLY A 191 9.50 -0.96 1.55
CA GLY A 191 8.97 -0.55 2.84
C GLY A 191 10.03 -0.05 3.82
N ALA A 192 9.66 -0.06 5.09
CA ALA A 192 10.52 0.33 6.19
C ALA A 192 10.26 -0.57 7.39
N THR A 193 11.30 -0.79 8.19
CA THR A 193 11.18 -1.48 9.48
C THR A 193 10.64 -0.53 10.55
N TRP A 194 10.19 -1.09 11.67
CA TRP A 194 9.86 -0.30 12.85
C TRP A 194 11.06 0.49 13.38
N SER A 195 12.27 -0.07 13.33
CA SER A 195 13.48 0.65 13.75
C SER A 195 13.75 1.89 12.88
N MET A 196 13.55 1.78 11.56
CA MET A 196 13.64 2.94 10.66
C MET A 196 12.56 3.97 10.94
N MET A 197 11.35 3.53 11.32
CA MET A 197 10.29 4.45 11.75
C MET A 197 10.67 5.18 13.04
N LEU A 198 11.38 4.56 13.99
CA LEU A 198 11.80 5.22 15.23
C LEU A 198 12.99 6.17 15.08
N ASP A 199 13.79 6.00 14.02
CA ASP A 199 14.98 6.81 13.77
C ASP A 199 14.61 8.15 13.12
N ASP A 200 14.70 9.25 13.86
CA ASP A 200 14.42 10.61 13.38
C ASP A 200 15.44 11.13 12.35
N SER A 201 16.58 10.44 12.15
CA SER A 201 17.51 10.75 11.06
C SER A 201 17.01 10.21 9.71
N VAL A 202 16.12 9.21 9.73
CA VAL A 202 15.57 8.53 8.56
C VAL A 202 14.10 8.89 8.34
N SER A 203 13.33 8.97 9.42
CA SER A 203 11.89 9.20 9.43
C SER A 203 11.52 10.62 9.88
N PHE A 204 10.30 11.04 9.56
CA PHE A 204 9.75 12.31 10.01
C PHE A 204 8.23 12.22 10.15
N LYS A 205 7.61 13.26 10.74
CA LYS A 205 6.16 13.35 10.89
C LYS A 205 5.56 14.07 9.69
N LYS A 206 4.48 13.54 9.13
CA LYS A 206 3.79 14.13 7.98
C LYS A 206 2.28 14.04 8.14
N ASP A 207 1.63 15.13 7.80
CA ASP A 207 0.19 15.25 7.81
C ASP A 207 -0.38 14.71 6.50
N PHE A 208 -1.37 13.82 6.61
CA PHE A 208 -2.15 13.38 5.46
C PHE A 208 -3.60 13.80 5.63
N ILE A 209 -4.07 14.58 4.66
CA ILE A 209 -5.48 14.92 4.50
C ILE A 209 -6.02 13.99 3.39
N PRO A 210 -7.07 13.19 3.66
CA PRO A 210 -7.70 12.39 2.62
C PRO A 210 -8.15 13.27 1.46
N GLU A 211 -7.89 12.83 0.22
CA GLU A 211 -8.17 13.63 -0.99
C GLU A 211 -9.67 13.97 -1.15
N ASP A 212 -10.55 13.20 -0.54
CA ASP A 212 -12.00 13.37 -0.55
C ASP A 212 -12.59 13.88 0.77
N GLU A 213 -11.76 14.37 1.70
CA GLU A 213 -12.23 14.99 2.93
C GLU A 213 -12.88 16.36 2.61
N LEU A 214 -14.21 16.40 2.70
CA LEU A 214 -15.02 17.58 2.44
C LEU A 214 -15.54 18.22 3.74
N ASP A 215 -15.28 17.60 4.89
CA ASP A 215 -15.71 18.11 6.19
C ASP A 215 -14.66 19.11 6.73
N PRO A 216 -15.02 20.41 6.87
CA PRO A 216 -14.14 21.44 7.43
C PRO A 216 -13.60 21.09 8.83
N THR A 217 -14.36 20.36 9.63
CA THR A 217 -13.95 19.96 10.99
C THR A 217 -12.94 18.81 10.99
N ARG A 218 -12.90 18.01 9.92
CA ARG A 218 -11.93 16.92 9.73
C ARG A 218 -10.68 17.37 8.98
N LEU A 219 -10.78 18.45 8.21
CA LEU A 219 -9.64 19.17 7.65
C LEU A 219 -8.70 19.73 8.74
N GLU A 220 -9.25 20.09 9.91
CA GLU A 220 -8.48 20.54 11.08
C GLU A 220 -7.88 19.39 11.92
N SER A 221 -8.33 18.14 11.71
CA SER A 221 -7.82 16.94 12.40
C SER A 221 -7.01 16.06 11.46
N ALA A 222 -5.99 16.66 10.83
CA ALA A 222 -5.03 15.94 10.03
C ALA A 222 -4.47 14.75 10.82
N SER A 223 -4.52 13.57 10.21
CA SER A 223 -3.86 12.40 10.77
C SER A 223 -2.36 12.55 10.56
N ILE A 224 -1.62 12.62 11.67
CA ILE A 224 -0.17 12.73 11.65
C ILE A 224 0.40 11.32 11.63
N TYR A 225 1.21 11.01 10.63
CA TYR A 225 1.87 9.72 10.52
C TYR A 225 3.37 9.87 10.64
N ARG A 226 4.02 8.82 11.14
CA ARG A 226 5.47 8.66 11.02
C ARG A 226 5.75 8.07 9.65
N VAL A 227 6.67 8.68 8.90
CA VAL A 227 6.94 8.27 7.52
C VAL A 227 8.44 8.18 7.24
N VAL A 228 8.81 7.32 6.30
CA VAL A 228 10.18 7.19 5.77
C VAL A 228 10.14 7.49 4.27
N PRO A 229 10.89 8.47 3.75
CA PRO A 229 10.87 8.79 2.33
C PRO A 229 11.46 7.64 1.50
N PHE A 230 10.96 7.38 0.29
CA PHE A 230 11.47 6.27 -0.53
C PHE A 230 13.00 6.32 -0.74
N SER A 231 13.58 7.50 -0.87
CA SER A 231 15.04 7.68 -0.94
C SER A 231 15.82 6.99 0.18
N LYS A 232 15.22 6.78 1.35
CA LYS A 232 15.80 6.09 2.51
C LYS A 232 15.11 4.76 2.86
N ALA A 233 14.08 4.36 2.12
CA ALA A 233 13.35 3.13 2.37
C ALA A 233 14.11 1.90 1.86
N LEU A 234 13.75 0.73 2.37
CA LEU A 234 14.17 -0.55 1.80
C LEU A 234 13.35 -0.83 0.54
N ASP A 235 13.97 -1.40 -0.48
CA ASP A 235 13.27 -1.92 -1.65
C ASP A 235 12.59 -3.28 -1.37
N SER A 236 11.90 -3.85 -2.36
CA SER A 236 11.12 -5.08 -2.14
C SER A 236 11.99 -6.28 -1.76
N PHE A 237 13.20 -6.38 -2.29
CA PHE A 237 14.08 -7.52 -2.04
C PHE A 237 14.85 -7.34 -0.73
N GLU A 238 15.20 -6.09 -0.38
CA GLU A 238 15.72 -5.76 0.95
C GLU A 238 14.71 -6.09 2.06
N ILE A 239 13.40 -5.88 1.82
CA ILE A 239 12.35 -6.31 2.75
C ILE A 239 12.39 -7.83 2.93
N ILE A 240 12.49 -8.62 1.86
CA ILE A 240 12.58 -10.09 1.97
C ILE A 240 13.78 -10.51 2.82
N ASN A 241 14.93 -9.89 2.61
CA ASN A 241 16.14 -10.17 3.40
C ASN A 241 15.94 -9.84 4.90
N ALA A 242 15.21 -8.76 5.20
CA ALA A 242 14.93 -8.35 6.58
C ALA A 242 13.82 -9.17 7.28
N LEU A 243 12.98 -9.88 6.53
CA LEU A 243 11.93 -10.76 7.08
C LEU A 243 12.49 -12.09 7.58
N SER A 244 13.59 -12.56 6.97
CA SER A 244 14.36 -13.73 7.44
C SER A 244 14.89 -13.51 8.86
#